data_AF-A0A0M4M2Y2-F1
#
_entry.id   AF-A0A0M4M2Y2-F1
#
_cell.length_a   1.000
_cell.length_b   1.000
_cell.length_c   1.000
_cell.angle_alpha   90.00
_cell.angle_beta   90.00
_cell.angle_gamma   90.00
#
_symmetry.space_group_name_H-M   'P 1'
#
loop_
_entity.id
_entity.type
_entity.pdbx_description
1 polymer ?
#
loop_
_entity_poly.entity_id
_entity_poly.type
_entity_poly.pdbx_seq_one_letter_code
_entity_poly.pdbx_strand_id
1 'polypeptide(L)' 'MLIPKDAAFELAYRNCSDDEVASRYNVSIELARWRMNITGARIRARMIHKRYMRESE' A
#
# COMPACT_ATOMS: atom_id res chain seq x y z
N MET A 1 -16.47 0.95 -1.95
CA MET A 1 -15.38 0.38 -1.10
C MET A 1 -14.52 1.54 -0.60
N LEU A 2 -14.20 1.61 0.70
CA LEU A 2 -13.65 2.82 1.33
C LEU A 2 -12.23 3.19 0.89
N ILE A 3 -11.37 2.21 0.59
CA ILE A 3 -10.11 2.43 -0.11
C ILE A 3 -10.16 1.64 -1.43
N PRO A 4 -10.17 2.33 -2.58
CA PRO A 4 -10.16 1.69 -3.90
C PRO A 4 -8.95 0.77 -4.08
N LYS A 5 -9.10 -0.28 -4.91
CA LYS A 5 -8.02 -1.24 -5.17
C LYS A 5 -6.79 -0.54 -5.77
N ASP A 6 -6.99 0.29 -6.78
CA ASP A 6 -5.90 0.97 -7.49
C ASP A 6 -5.16 1.94 -6.57
N ALA A 7 -5.91 2.65 -5.73
CA ALA A 7 -5.32 3.50 -4.69
C ALA A 7 -4.47 2.71 -3.70
N ALA A 8 -4.90 1.50 -3.28
CA ALA A 8 -4.08 0.66 -2.40
C ALA A 8 -2.74 0.28 -3.05
N PHE A 9 -2.71 0.00 -4.37
CA PHE A 9 -1.46 -0.23 -5.09
C PHE A 9 -0.57 1.02 -5.15
N GLU A 10 -1.14 2.17 -5.47
CA GLU A 10 -0.41 3.44 -5.52
C GLU A 10 0.19 3.81 -4.15
N LEU A 11 -0.61 3.71 -3.09
CA LEU A 11 -0.19 3.98 -1.71
C LEU A 11 0.88 3.01 -1.24
N ALA A 12 0.77 1.73 -1.59
CA ALA A 12 1.77 0.73 -1.25
C ALA A 12 3.09 0.99 -2.01
N TYR A 13 3.01 1.43 -3.27
CA TYR A 13 4.19 1.81 -4.05
C TYR A 13 4.89 3.04 -3.46
N ARG A 14 4.14 4.02 -2.94
CA ARG A 14 4.68 5.19 -2.24
C ARG A 14 5.15 4.90 -0.81
N ASN A 15 5.07 3.66 -0.36
CA ASN A 15 5.42 3.24 1.00
C ASN A 15 4.66 4.02 2.10
N CYS A 16 3.39 4.39 1.84
CA CYS A 16 2.56 5.09 2.83
C CYS A 16 2.26 4.20 4.06
N SER A 17 2.22 4.83 5.23
CA SER A 17 1.90 4.17 6.51
C SER A 17 0.40 3.88 6.66
N ASP A 18 0.04 3.00 7.61
CA ASP A 18 -1.39 2.74 7.92
C ASP A 18 -2.10 4.02 8.38
N ASP A 19 -1.42 4.87 9.18
CA ASP A 19 -1.94 6.14 9.68
C ASP A 19 -2.21 7.15 8.56
N GLU A 20 -1.28 7.31 7.61
CA GLU A 20 -1.46 8.21 6.46
C GLU A 20 -2.66 7.77 5.59
N VAL A 21 -2.79 6.47 5.38
CA VAL A 21 -3.92 5.90 4.62
C VAL A 21 -5.23 6.10 5.39
N ALA A 22 -5.23 5.89 6.70
CA ALA A 22 -6.39 6.08 7.57
C ALA A 22 -6.86 7.53 7.55
N SER A 23 -5.95 8.49 7.72
CA SER A 23 -6.26 9.92 7.64
C SER A 23 -6.77 10.33 6.27
N ARG A 24 -6.17 9.82 5.17
CA ARG A 24 -6.57 10.18 3.79
C ARG A 24 -7.99 9.75 3.45
N TYR A 25 -8.43 8.58 3.93
CA TYR A 25 -9.75 8.02 3.64
C TYR A 25 -10.75 8.20 4.77
N ASN A 26 -10.36 8.87 5.85
CA ASN A 26 -11.16 9.06 7.07
C ASN A 26 -11.73 7.73 7.61
N VAL A 27 -10.85 6.74 7.77
CA VAL A 27 -11.18 5.40 8.29
C VAL A 27 -10.31 5.06 9.50
N SER A 28 -10.65 4.00 10.22
CA SER A 28 -9.78 3.48 11.28
C SER A 28 -8.47 2.93 10.69
N ILE A 29 -7.39 3.01 11.49
CA ILE A 29 -6.08 2.42 11.17
C ILE A 29 -6.22 0.92 10.88
N GLU A 30 -7.07 0.23 11.64
CA GLU A 30 -7.31 -1.20 11.47
C GLU A 30 -7.96 -1.52 10.11
N LEU A 31 -8.93 -0.71 9.67
CA LEU A 31 -9.54 -0.87 8.35
C LEU A 31 -8.55 -0.53 7.23
N ALA A 32 -7.76 0.53 7.39
CA ALA A 32 -6.70 0.89 6.45
C ALA A 32 -5.70 -0.26 6.28
N ARG A 33 -5.21 -0.81 7.40
CA ARG A 33 -4.29 -1.95 7.42
C ARG A 33 -4.90 -3.17 6.74
N TRP A 34 -6.10 -3.59 7.16
CA TRP A 34 -6.79 -4.74 6.59
C TRP A 34 -6.90 -4.60 5.08
N ARG A 35 -7.29 -3.41 4.62
CA ARG A 35 -7.53 -3.13 3.21
C ARG A 35 -6.25 -3.09 2.37
N MET A 36 -5.17 -2.52 2.91
CA MET A 36 -3.84 -2.53 2.27
C MET A 36 -3.25 -3.95 2.19
N ASN A 37 -3.59 -4.83 3.13
CA ASN A 37 -3.12 -6.21 3.16
C ASN A 37 -3.93 -7.14 2.25
N ILE A 38 -5.27 -7.08 2.30
CA ILE A 38 -6.15 -8.00 1.54
C ILE A 38 -6.03 -7.83 0.02
N THR A 39 -5.59 -6.66 -0.45
CA THR A 39 -5.35 -6.40 -1.88
C THR A 39 -4.05 -7.01 -2.40
N GLY A 40 -3.15 -7.46 -1.52
CA GLY A 40 -1.79 -7.86 -1.89
C GLY A 40 -0.91 -6.71 -2.35
N ALA A 41 -1.35 -5.45 -2.20
CA ALA A 41 -0.67 -4.27 -2.70
C ALA A 41 0.76 -4.14 -2.15
N ARG A 42 0.94 -4.39 -0.85
CA ARG A 42 2.25 -4.38 -0.18
C ARG A 42 3.23 -5.43 -0.70
N ILE A 43 2.73 -6.62 -0.99
CA ILE A 43 3.54 -7.72 -1.54
C ILE A 43 4.04 -7.33 -2.93
N ARG A 44 3.16 -6.79 -3.78
CA ARG A 44 3.52 -6.33 -5.13
C ARG A 44 4.50 -5.16 -5.08
N ALA A 45 4.26 -4.16 -4.25
CA ALA A 45 5.16 -3.02 -4.08
C ALA A 45 6.57 -3.47 -3.65
N ARG A 46 6.67 -4.40 -2.69
CA ARG A 46 7.95 -4.97 -2.25
C ARG A 46 8.70 -5.69 -3.37
N MET A 47 7.98 -6.48 -4.19
CA MET A 47 8.60 -7.17 -5.34
C MET A 47 9.17 -6.18 -6.35
N ILE A 48 8.43 -5.11 -6.65
CA ILE A 48 8.86 -4.09 -7.59
C ILE A 48 10.12 -3.36 -7.08
N HIS A 49 10.12 -2.94 -5.81
CA HIS A 49 11.30 -2.31 -5.20
C HIS A 49 12.52 -3.24 -5.22
N LYS A 50 12.34 -4.52 -4.89
CA LYS A 50 13.42 -5.51 -4.93
C LYS A 50 13.99 -5.69 -6.35
N ARG A 51 13.14 -5.62 -7.38
CA ARG A 51 13.58 -5.70 -8.78
C ARG A 51 14.43 -4.48 -9.16
N TYR A 52 13.98 -3.27 -8.83
CA TYR A 52 14.74 -2.04 -9.11
C TYR A 52 16.11 -2.03 -8.42
N MET A 53 16.20 -2.53 -7.18
CA MET A 53 17.47 -2.62 -6.48
C MET A 53 18.46 -3.58 -7.17
N ARG A 54 17.98 -4.70 -7.74
CA ARG A 54 18.82 -5.68 -8.44
C ARG A 54 19.31 -5.18 -9.81
N GLU A 55 18.51 -4.36 -10.51
CA GLU A 55 18.89 -3.79 -11.81
C GLU A 55 19.89 -2.61 -11.66
N SER A 56 20.14 -2.16 -10.43
CA SER A 56 21.07 -1.06 -10.11
C SER A 56 22.44 -1.53 -9.58
N GLU A 57 22.64 -2.85 -9.44
CA GLU A 57 23.91 -3.52 -9.10
C GLU A 57 24.61 -4.05 -10.36
#